data_AF-A0A418KPB2-F1
#
_entry.id   AF-A0A418KPB2-F1
#
_cell.length_a   1.000
_cell.length_b   1.000
_cell.length_c   1.000
_cell.angle_alpha   90.00
_cell.angle_beta   90.00
_cell.angle_gamma   90.00
#
_symmetry.space_group_name_H-M   'P 1'
#
loop_
_entity.id
_entity.type
_entity.pdbx_description
1 polymer ?
#
loop_
_entity_poly.entity_id
_entity_poly.type
_entity_poly.pdbx_seq_one_letter_code
_entity_poly.pdbx_strand_id
1 'polypeptide(L)'
;MSRRIAAAAAGTVTAVTAVLVFAPAAAAEVDVTNTETVQVYLNPDGGVDRARVYDQLDLTGTGSVDLRNPVTTDGLRNLDGFGDTDTEDGEAVLRTDVDGEQRRRTVSDFEGDLPLSVSVEYRLDGEVVDAEDVVGESGELEVRYRVVNETGETREIEYDDGTGTMVTADETVYVPMVGTMTTTLPPSFTDVSSGEANMGGDGRGGTRLTYALTLFPPIGSAEQEFGYTAVIEDGVIPEATLSALPVSPLDSPTYATGVAGYEGGIESGIELTEGAQTIDENLLRLRDGAADLLGGLIQLRDGAQQLSTGLSDQAAPGARELADGLGGQLAPGARELRAGAQEFYQGVNGELAPGAQRLADGAGVLADGLSSRLVP
;
A
#
# COMPACT_ATOMS: atom_id res chain seq x y z
N MET A 1 16.30 0.09 24.97
CA MET A 1 16.51 0.56 26.37
C MET A 1 15.75 -0.39 27.27
N SER A 2 16.26 -0.62 28.48
CA SER A 2 15.55 -1.10 29.69
C SER A 2 14.12 -1.67 29.55
N ARG A 3 13.97 -2.97 29.91
CA ARG A 3 13.02 -3.58 30.89
C ARG A 3 11.54 -3.13 30.87
N ARG A 4 10.51 -3.96 31.09
CA ARG A 4 10.35 -5.31 31.64
C ARG A 4 8.89 -5.75 31.41
N ILE A 5 8.64 -7.04 31.63
CA ILE A 5 7.35 -7.76 31.49
C ILE A 5 6.80 -8.14 32.89
N ALA A 6 5.48 -8.16 33.19
CA ALA A 6 4.70 -9.27 33.78
C ALA A 6 3.15 -9.16 33.78
N ALA A 7 2.35 -10.22 34.01
CA ALA A 7 0.88 -10.16 34.11
C ALA A 7 0.31 -11.26 35.02
N ALA A 8 -1.01 -11.25 35.39
CA ALA A 8 -1.81 -12.39 35.94
C ALA A 8 -3.08 -12.31 36.83
N ALA A 9 -3.28 -12.89 38.03
CA ALA A 9 -4.47 -13.76 38.24
C ALA A 9 -5.67 -13.40 39.16
N ALA A 10 -6.83 -13.08 38.59
CA ALA A 10 -7.97 -13.99 38.70
C ALA A 10 -8.33 -14.31 37.25
N GLY A 11 -7.39 -15.02 36.65
CA GLY A 11 -6.88 -14.75 35.31
C GLY A 11 -5.41 -15.16 35.23
N THR A 12 -4.99 -16.34 35.68
CA THR A 12 -3.58 -16.82 35.71
C THR A 12 -2.78 -16.63 34.40
N VAL A 13 -2.47 -15.40 33.95
CA VAL A 13 -1.52 -15.03 32.87
C VAL A 13 -0.17 -15.69 33.07
N THR A 14 0.03 -16.87 32.49
CA THR A 14 1.39 -17.42 32.37
C THR A 14 2.06 -16.72 31.19
N ALA A 15 2.75 -15.61 31.44
CA ALA A 15 3.56 -14.97 30.41
C ALA A 15 5.01 -15.45 30.48
N VAL A 16 5.44 -16.21 29.47
CA VAL A 16 6.81 -16.73 29.33
C VAL A 16 7.28 -16.55 27.91
N THR A 17 8.23 -15.65 27.67
CA THR A 17 9.43 -15.94 26.84
C THR A 17 10.29 -14.68 26.72
N ALA A 18 11.42 -14.62 27.42
CA ALA A 18 12.56 -13.88 26.92
C ALA A 18 13.78 -14.77 27.13
N VAL A 19 14.24 -15.43 26.05
CA VAL A 19 15.53 -16.11 26.07
C VAL A 19 16.60 -15.04 25.85
N LEU A 20 17.21 -14.56 26.93
CA LEU A 20 18.38 -13.70 26.86
C LEU A 20 19.61 -14.56 26.62
N VAL A 21 20.03 -14.68 25.35
CA VAL A 21 21.33 -15.25 24.99
C VAL A 21 22.40 -14.17 25.17
N PHE A 22 23.24 -14.29 26.19
CA PHE A 22 24.41 -13.44 26.35
C PHE A 22 25.59 -13.99 25.54
N ALA A 23 26.13 -13.21 24.60
CA ALA A 23 27.36 -13.53 23.89
C ALA A 23 28.60 -13.12 24.71
N PRO A 24 29.74 -13.82 24.56
CA PRO A 24 30.63 -14.12 25.67
C PRO A 24 31.70 -13.06 25.90
N ALA A 25 31.97 -12.73 27.16
CA ALA A 25 33.22 -12.10 27.57
C ALA A 25 34.11 -13.16 28.22
N ALA A 26 35.02 -13.72 27.41
CA ALA A 26 36.20 -14.50 27.80
C ALA A 26 36.01 -15.70 28.75
N ALA A 27 35.97 -16.90 28.15
CA ALA A 27 36.27 -18.21 28.73
C ALA A 27 35.54 -18.58 30.05
N ALA A 28 34.25 -18.88 29.93
CA ALA A 28 33.63 -19.93 30.73
C ALA A 28 33.30 -21.09 29.77
N GLU A 29 33.71 -22.31 30.11
CA GLU A 29 33.30 -23.57 29.45
C GLU A 29 31.84 -23.93 29.80
N VAL A 30 31.07 -22.97 30.32
CA VAL A 30 29.73 -23.15 30.88
C VAL A 30 28.76 -22.21 30.15
N ASP A 31 27.82 -22.81 29.41
CA ASP A 31 26.67 -22.12 28.84
C ASP A 31 25.67 -21.83 29.94
N VAL A 32 25.15 -20.60 29.98
CA VAL A 32 24.13 -20.19 30.95
C VAL A 32 22.90 -19.66 30.24
N THR A 33 21.75 -20.24 30.57
CA THR A 33 20.43 -19.79 30.11
C THR A 33 19.61 -19.35 31.31
N ASN A 34 19.02 -18.16 31.26
CA ASN A 34 18.03 -17.72 32.24
C ASN A 34 16.64 -17.73 31.61
N THR A 35 15.68 -18.39 32.25
CA THR A 35 14.26 -18.35 31.90
C THR A 35 13.49 -17.66 33.01
N GLU A 36 12.92 -16.49 32.72
CA GLU A 36 12.09 -15.74 33.65
C GLU A 36 10.61 -15.95 33.29
N THR A 37 9.80 -16.34 34.27
CA THR A 37 8.34 -16.44 34.18
C THR A 37 7.73 -15.48 35.16
N VAL A 38 6.88 -14.57 34.70
CA VAL A 38 6.14 -13.72 35.64
C VAL A 38 4.71 -14.16 35.78
N GLN A 39 4.36 -14.43 37.03
CA GLN A 39 3.05 -14.84 37.49
C GLN A 39 2.56 -13.78 38.46
N VAL A 40 1.52 -13.09 38.07
CA VAL A 40 0.77 -12.19 38.93
C VAL A 40 -0.52 -12.87 39.42
N TYR A 41 -1.17 -12.24 40.38
CA TYR A 41 -2.48 -12.51 40.94
C TYR A 41 -3.22 -11.17 40.88
N LEU A 42 -4.44 -11.17 40.37
CA LEU A 42 -5.32 -10.02 40.18
C LEU A 42 -6.58 -10.27 41.01
N ASN A 43 -7.19 -9.17 41.41
CA ASN A 43 -8.51 -9.15 41.97
C ASN A 43 -9.55 -9.40 40.87
N PRO A 44 -10.81 -9.71 41.24
CA PRO A 44 -11.89 -9.91 40.27
C PRO A 44 -12.13 -8.76 39.29
N ASP A 45 -11.78 -7.52 39.65
CA ASP A 45 -11.86 -6.33 38.77
C ASP A 45 -10.71 -6.23 37.75
N GLY A 46 -9.68 -7.08 37.87
CA GLY A 46 -8.44 -7.04 37.08
C GLY A 46 -7.31 -6.23 37.70
N GLY A 47 -7.51 -5.63 38.89
CA GLY A 47 -6.44 -4.93 39.62
C GLY A 47 -5.39 -5.89 40.19
N VAL A 48 -4.11 -5.49 40.24
CA VAL A 48 -3.02 -6.35 40.71
C VAL A 48 -3.07 -6.58 42.23
N ASP A 49 -3.17 -7.84 42.67
CA ASP A 49 -3.00 -8.27 44.07
C ASP A 49 -1.54 -8.56 44.39
N ARG A 50 -0.88 -9.38 43.56
CA ARG A 50 0.53 -9.77 43.77
C ARG A 50 1.22 -10.16 42.49
N ALA A 51 2.44 -9.69 42.27
CA ALA A 51 3.27 -10.10 41.14
C ALA A 51 4.52 -10.86 41.62
N ARG A 52 4.87 -11.97 40.97
CA ARG A 52 6.07 -12.77 41.27
C ARG A 52 6.80 -13.19 40.02
N VAL A 53 8.11 -13.05 40.03
CA VAL A 53 9.00 -13.56 38.97
C VAL A 53 9.68 -14.83 39.46
N TYR A 54 9.59 -15.87 38.64
CA TYR A 54 10.27 -17.15 38.81
C TYR A 54 11.39 -17.22 37.80
N ASP A 55 12.61 -17.34 38.30
CA ASP A 55 13.79 -17.48 37.46
C ASP A 55 14.28 -18.92 37.50
N GLN A 56 14.67 -19.43 36.34
CA GLN A 56 15.39 -20.69 36.19
C GLN A 56 16.69 -20.45 35.43
N LEU A 57 17.80 -20.61 36.14
CA LEU A 57 19.14 -20.63 35.58
C LEU A 57 19.54 -22.07 35.27
N ASP A 58 19.81 -22.34 34.00
CA ASP A 58 20.36 -23.58 33.49
C ASP A 58 21.83 -23.35 33.12
N LEU A 59 22.74 -24.01 33.83
CA LEU A 59 24.18 -23.96 33.61
C LEU A 59 24.65 -25.30 33.07
N THR A 60 25.29 -25.32 31.90
CA THR A 60 25.76 -26.54 31.25
C THR A 60 27.22 -26.40 30.83
N GLY A 61 28.09 -27.28 31.33
CA GLY A 61 29.50 -27.29 30.96
C GLY A 61 30.43 -27.64 32.12
N THR A 62 31.68 -27.18 32.04
CA THR A 62 32.67 -27.41 33.11
C THR A 62 33.38 -26.11 33.46
N GLY A 63 33.54 -25.77 34.73
CA GLY A 63 34.28 -24.58 35.17
C GLY A 63 33.49 -23.65 36.08
N SER A 64 34.14 -22.59 36.55
CA SER A 64 33.57 -21.66 37.53
C SER A 64 32.78 -20.54 36.86
N VAL A 65 31.61 -20.23 37.40
CA VAL A 65 30.73 -19.14 36.95
C VAL A 65 30.48 -18.17 38.10
N ASP A 66 30.62 -16.88 37.82
CA ASP A 66 30.14 -15.77 38.66
C ASP A 66 29.08 -15.01 37.87
N LEU A 67 27.82 -15.18 38.26
CA LEU A 67 26.67 -14.65 37.55
C LEU A 67 25.92 -13.65 38.42
N ARG A 68 25.64 -12.49 37.82
CA ARG A 68 24.76 -11.48 38.39
C ARG A 68 23.45 -11.48 37.62
N ASN A 69 22.38 -11.89 38.28
CA ASN A 69 21.03 -11.83 37.76
C ASN A 69 20.34 -10.59 38.33
N PRO A 70 20.03 -9.58 37.51
CA PRO A 70 19.49 -8.31 37.98
C PRO A 70 17.99 -8.38 38.32
N VAL A 71 17.52 -9.51 38.85
CA VAL A 71 16.19 -9.70 39.43
C VAL A 71 16.08 -8.93 40.75
N THR A 72 14.88 -8.48 41.10
CA THR A 72 14.63 -7.92 42.43
C THR A 72 15.05 -8.88 43.55
N THR A 73 15.64 -8.31 44.59
CA THR A 73 16.04 -9.04 45.80
C THR A 73 14.92 -9.13 46.84
N ASP A 74 13.84 -8.36 46.65
CA ASP A 74 12.70 -8.38 47.55
C ASP A 74 11.93 -9.70 47.41
N GLY A 75 11.66 -10.33 48.55
CA GLY A 75 11.03 -11.64 48.59
C GLY A 75 11.86 -12.78 47.99
N LEU A 76 13.15 -12.54 47.64
CA LEU A 76 14.01 -13.51 46.95
C LEU A 76 14.19 -14.80 47.75
N ARG A 77 13.85 -15.93 47.14
CA ARG A 77 13.92 -17.26 47.74
C ARG A 77 14.45 -18.27 46.75
N ASN A 78 15.28 -19.16 47.26
CA ASN A 78 15.71 -20.37 46.58
C ASN A 78 14.58 -21.41 46.61
N LEU A 79 14.27 -22.00 45.44
CA LEU A 79 13.23 -23.02 45.30
C LEU A 79 13.79 -24.46 45.30
N ASP A 80 15.12 -24.62 45.28
CA ASP A 80 15.79 -25.92 45.24
C ASP A 80 16.29 -26.39 46.61
N GLY A 81 16.08 -25.61 47.67
CA GLY A 81 16.43 -26.00 49.02
C GLY A 81 16.31 -24.88 50.04
N PHE A 82 16.68 -25.17 51.29
CA PHE A 82 16.58 -24.24 52.42
C PHE A 82 17.72 -23.23 52.52
N GLY A 83 18.69 -23.27 51.60
CA GLY A 83 19.80 -22.31 51.58
C GLY A 83 19.36 -20.97 51.03
N ASP A 84 19.88 -19.89 51.62
CA ASP A 84 19.65 -18.51 51.16
C ASP A 84 20.22 -18.27 49.75
N THR A 85 19.82 -17.15 49.14
CA THR A 85 20.36 -16.70 47.84
C THR A 85 21.29 -15.53 48.10
N ASP A 86 22.50 -15.58 47.54
CA ASP A 86 23.44 -14.47 47.66
C ASP A 86 22.95 -13.26 46.87
N THR A 87 23.16 -12.06 47.42
CA THR A 87 22.79 -10.80 46.78
C THR A 87 23.91 -9.79 46.94
N GLU A 88 24.19 -9.02 45.88
CA GLU A 88 25.14 -7.91 45.88
C GLU A 88 24.55 -6.76 45.06
N ASP A 89 24.66 -5.53 45.55
CA ASP A 89 24.20 -4.32 44.83
C ASP A 89 22.72 -4.34 44.38
N GLY A 90 21.86 -5.11 45.07
CA GLY A 90 20.45 -5.27 44.68
C GLY A 90 20.22 -6.26 43.53
N GLU A 91 21.20 -7.11 43.25
CA GLU A 91 21.13 -8.18 42.25
C GLU A 91 21.30 -9.54 42.94
N ALA A 92 20.69 -10.59 42.39
CA ALA A 92 20.96 -11.96 42.81
C ALA A 92 22.31 -12.42 42.24
N VAL A 93 23.15 -13.01 43.08
CA VAL A 93 24.49 -13.46 42.70
C VAL A 93 24.59 -14.97 42.82
N LEU A 94 25.17 -15.62 41.82
CA LEU A 94 25.48 -17.04 41.83
C LEU A 94 26.96 -17.25 41.52
N ARG A 95 27.72 -17.69 42.53
CA ARG A 95 29.10 -18.15 42.38
C ARG A 95 29.15 -19.65 42.57
N THR A 96 29.40 -20.39 41.50
CA THR A 96 29.42 -21.86 41.56
C THR A 96 30.40 -22.47 40.57
N ASP A 97 30.91 -23.65 40.90
CA ASP A 97 31.63 -24.51 39.97
C ASP A 97 30.63 -25.46 39.29
N VAL A 98 30.66 -25.49 37.97
CA VAL A 98 29.81 -26.34 37.14
C VAL A 98 30.61 -27.52 36.63
N ASP A 99 30.02 -28.70 36.69
CA ASP A 99 30.53 -29.94 36.10
C ASP A 99 29.32 -30.74 35.61
N GLY A 100 29.05 -30.69 34.30
CA GLY A 100 27.84 -31.23 33.69
C GLY A 100 26.70 -30.20 33.66
N GLU A 101 25.50 -30.60 34.07
CA GLU A 101 24.30 -29.75 34.10
C GLU A 101 23.94 -29.39 35.55
N GLN A 102 23.75 -28.10 35.81
CA GLN A 102 23.21 -27.60 37.08
C GLN A 102 22.03 -26.67 36.79
N ARG A 103 20.97 -26.81 37.58
CA ARG A 103 19.77 -25.97 37.50
C ARG A 103 19.55 -25.27 38.83
N ARG A 104 19.26 -23.97 38.77
CA ARG A 104 18.96 -23.14 39.95
C ARG A 104 17.67 -22.38 39.72
N ARG A 105 16.74 -22.49 40.66
CA ARG A 105 15.43 -21.82 40.61
C ARG A 105 15.26 -20.88 41.77
N THR A 106 14.84 -19.67 41.46
CA THR A 106 14.54 -18.62 42.45
C THR A 106 13.17 -18.00 42.18
N VAL A 107 12.58 -17.42 43.22
CA VAL A 107 11.39 -16.59 43.10
C VAL A 107 11.61 -15.29 43.87
N SER A 108 11.11 -14.18 43.33
CA SER A 108 11.10 -12.88 44.00
C SER A 108 9.85 -12.08 43.62
N ASP A 109 9.59 -10.99 44.35
CA ASP A 109 8.42 -10.14 44.15
C ASP A 109 8.61 -9.23 42.93
N PHE A 110 7.72 -9.28 41.94
CA PHE A 110 7.91 -8.49 40.73
C PHE A 110 7.39 -7.06 40.89
N GLU A 111 8.26 -6.06 40.73
CA GLU A 111 7.94 -4.63 40.89
C GLU A 111 7.99 -3.82 39.57
N GLY A 112 8.22 -4.49 38.43
CA GLY A 112 8.28 -3.81 37.13
C GLY A 112 6.91 -3.51 36.54
N ASP A 113 6.92 -2.88 35.36
CA ASP A 113 5.70 -2.68 34.58
C ASP A 113 5.22 -4.00 33.96
N LEU A 114 3.90 -4.13 33.93
CA LEU A 114 3.21 -5.25 33.31
C LEU A 114 3.02 -4.96 31.81
N PRO A 115 3.42 -5.84 30.85
CA PRO A 115 3.29 -5.59 29.44
C PRO A 115 1.88 -5.91 28.99
N LEU A 116 1.09 -6.57 29.83
CA LEU A 116 -0.31 -6.81 29.62
C LEU A 116 -1.09 -6.29 30.82
N SER A 117 -2.11 -5.49 30.56
CA SER A 117 -3.14 -5.16 31.54
C SER A 117 -4.40 -5.98 31.24
N VAL A 118 -5.14 -6.30 32.30
CA VAL A 118 -6.42 -7.01 32.21
C VAL A 118 -7.42 -6.22 33.05
N SER A 119 -8.60 -5.97 32.51
CA SER A 119 -9.73 -5.41 33.25
C SER A 119 -10.99 -6.22 32.96
N VAL A 120 -11.90 -6.25 33.94
CA VAL A 120 -13.13 -7.04 33.85
C VAL A 120 -14.33 -6.16 34.21
N GLU A 121 -15.35 -6.16 33.35
CA GLU A 121 -16.65 -5.55 33.61
C GLU A 121 -17.70 -6.65 33.80
N TYR A 122 -18.51 -6.51 34.86
CA TYR A 122 -19.62 -7.40 35.17
C TYR A 122 -20.94 -6.65 35.00
N ARG A 123 -21.92 -7.30 34.37
CA ARG A 123 -23.30 -6.81 34.33
C ARG A 123 -24.26 -7.89 34.79
N LEU A 124 -25.12 -7.58 35.75
CA LEU A 124 -26.20 -8.46 36.20
C LEU A 124 -27.54 -7.86 35.74
N ASP A 125 -28.32 -8.63 34.99
CA ASP A 125 -29.58 -8.21 34.37
C ASP A 125 -29.45 -6.89 33.57
N GLY A 126 -28.27 -6.67 32.97
CA GLY A 126 -27.94 -5.50 32.16
C GLY A 126 -27.41 -4.29 32.93
N GLU A 127 -27.32 -4.35 34.26
CA GLU A 127 -26.78 -3.27 35.10
C GLU A 127 -25.32 -3.57 35.46
N VAL A 128 -24.42 -2.58 35.34
CA VAL A 128 -23.02 -2.73 35.75
C VAL A 128 -22.94 -2.85 37.27
N VAL A 129 -22.28 -3.91 37.74
CA VAL A 129 -22.14 -4.24 39.16
C VAL A 129 -20.68 -4.50 39.52
N ASP A 130 -20.33 -4.37 40.80
CA ASP A 130 -19.02 -4.79 41.29
C ASP A 130 -18.96 -6.33 41.34
N ALA A 131 -17.76 -6.88 41.24
CA ALA A 131 -17.58 -8.33 41.22
C ALA A 131 -18.09 -9.04 42.49
N GLU A 132 -18.07 -8.35 43.63
CA GLU A 132 -18.60 -8.87 44.90
C GLU A 132 -20.12 -8.96 44.93
N ASP A 133 -20.81 -8.08 44.19
CA ASP A 133 -22.28 -8.05 44.10
C ASP A 133 -22.84 -9.18 43.21
N VAL A 134 -21.99 -9.85 42.44
CA VAL A 134 -22.38 -11.05 41.67
C VAL A 134 -22.51 -12.27 42.59
N VAL A 135 -21.82 -12.27 43.74
CA VAL A 135 -21.71 -13.47 44.59
C VAL A 135 -23.00 -13.72 45.35
N GLY A 136 -23.60 -14.90 45.14
CA GLY A 136 -24.84 -15.32 45.78
C GLY A 136 -26.12 -14.84 45.08
N GLU A 137 -25.99 -13.99 44.06
CA GLU A 137 -27.12 -13.48 43.29
C GLU A 137 -27.52 -14.42 42.14
N SER A 138 -28.72 -14.20 41.60
CA SER A 138 -29.25 -14.95 40.45
C SER A 138 -29.76 -13.99 39.38
N GLY A 139 -29.55 -14.31 38.11
CA GLY A 139 -29.92 -13.45 37.00
C GLY A 139 -29.16 -13.76 35.72
N GLU A 140 -29.26 -12.88 34.72
CA GLU A 140 -28.45 -12.91 33.51
C GLU A 140 -27.14 -12.16 33.77
N LEU A 141 -26.02 -12.88 33.82
CA LEU A 141 -24.69 -12.32 33.99
C LEU A 141 -24.00 -12.17 32.63
N GLU A 142 -23.51 -10.96 32.34
CA GLU A 142 -22.55 -10.68 31.27
C GLU A 142 -21.18 -10.35 31.90
N VAL A 143 -20.12 -10.97 31.38
CA VAL A 143 -18.74 -10.68 31.78
C VAL A 143 -17.94 -10.29 30.56
N ARG A 144 -17.33 -9.11 30.59
CA ARG A 144 -16.46 -8.60 29.52
C ARG A 144 -15.04 -8.42 30.06
N TYR A 145 -14.09 -9.09 29.42
CA TYR A 145 -12.67 -8.93 29.66
C TYR A 145 -12.07 -8.01 28.62
N ARG A 146 -11.15 -7.14 29.05
CA ARG A 146 -10.33 -6.31 28.19
C ARG A 146 -8.86 -6.56 28.49
N VAL A 147 -8.12 -7.01 27.48
CA VAL A 147 -6.68 -7.29 27.57
C VAL A 147 -5.94 -6.32 26.66
N VAL A 148 -4.99 -5.56 27.21
CA VAL A 148 -4.22 -4.55 26.48
C VAL A 148 -2.73 -4.88 26.54
N ASN A 149 -2.04 -4.77 25.42
CA ASN A 149 -0.59 -4.82 25.32
C ASN A 149 0.01 -3.43 25.58
N GLU A 150 0.62 -3.27 26.74
CA GLU A 150 1.19 -2.02 27.23
C GLU A 150 2.62 -1.76 26.69
N THR A 151 3.17 -2.66 25.85
CA THR A 151 4.54 -2.53 25.32
C THR A 151 4.67 -1.57 24.14
N GLY A 152 3.62 -0.80 23.83
CA GLY A 152 3.59 0.10 22.70
C GLY A 152 4.63 1.22 22.84
N GLU A 153 5.57 1.28 21.91
CA GLU A 153 6.53 2.36 21.79
C GLU A 153 6.30 3.11 20.48
N THR A 154 6.10 4.43 20.55
CA THR A 154 6.06 5.28 19.35
C THR A 154 7.43 5.30 18.70
N ARG A 155 7.48 4.95 17.41
CA ARG A 155 8.66 4.99 16.57
C ARG A 155 8.36 5.75 15.30
N GLU A 156 9.32 6.54 14.88
CA GLU A 156 9.29 7.22 13.60
C GLU A 156 9.64 6.22 12.50
N ILE A 157 8.71 5.98 11.58
CA ILE A 157 8.89 5.07 10.44
C ILE A 157 8.92 5.88 9.15
N GLU A 158 9.95 5.65 8.35
CA GLU A 158 10.10 6.23 7.01
C GLU A 158 9.66 5.21 5.96
N TYR A 159 8.73 5.58 5.09
CA TYR A 159 8.23 4.73 4.00
C TYR A 159 7.90 5.54 2.74
N ASP A 160 7.85 4.87 1.59
CA ASP A 160 7.43 5.47 0.32
C ASP A 160 5.91 5.63 0.28
N ASP A 161 5.41 6.83 -0.03
CA ASP A 161 3.97 7.14 -0.12
C ASP A 161 3.29 6.54 -1.37
N GLY A 162 4.02 5.78 -2.19
CA GLY A 162 3.56 5.21 -3.45
C GLY A 162 3.79 6.12 -4.65
N THR A 163 4.34 7.32 -4.44
CA THR A 163 4.71 8.27 -5.51
C THR A 163 6.22 8.37 -5.72
N GLY A 164 7.02 7.60 -4.97
CA GLY A 164 8.47 7.74 -4.93
C GLY A 164 8.94 8.77 -3.90
N THR A 165 8.03 9.30 -3.06
CA THR A 165 8.35 10.28 -2.03
C THR A 165 8.43 9.58 -0.68
N MET A 166 9.59 9.65 -0.03
CA MET A 166 9.73 9.18 1.35
C MET A 166 8.98 10.11 2.29
N VAL A 167 8.08 9.53 3.07
CA VAL A 167 7.34 10.21 4.13
C VAL A 167 7.62 9.55 5.46
N THR A 168 7.43 10.33 6.51
CA THR A 168 7.69 9.91 7.88
C THR A 168 6.38 9.91 8.65
N ALA A 169 6.09 8.82 9.35
CA ALA A 169 4.95 8.74 10.26
C ALA A 169 5.35 8.18 11.62
N ASP A 170 4.74 8.72 12.66
CA ASP A 170 4.82 8.15 14.00
C ASP A 170 3.89 6.94 14.08
N GLU A 171 4.47 5.77 14.31
CA GLU A 171 3.74 4.51 14.43
C GLU A 171 4.04 3.88 15.79
N THR A 172 3.02 3.31 16.43
CA THR A 172 3.20 2.63 17.72
C THR A 172 3.51 1.16 17.48
N VAL A 173 4.72 0.73 17.85
CA VAL A 173 5.20 -0.63 17.68
C VAL A 173 5.15 -1.37 19.00
N TYR A 174 4.50 -2.52 18.99
CA TYR A 174 4.33 -3.38 20.17
C TYR A 174 5.30 -4.56 20.11
N VAL A 175 5.68 -5.09 21.28
CA VAL A 175 6.28 -6.43 21.37
C VAL A 175 5.17 -7.44 21.03
N PRO A 176 5.32 -8.25 19.97
CA PRO A 176 4.25 -9.15 19.56
C PRO A 176 4.01 -10.24 20.60
N MET A 177 2.79 -10.31 21.14
CA MET A 177 2.40 -11.32 22.14
C MET A 177 1.21 -12.13 21.65
N VAL A 178 1.28 -13.44 21.86
CA VAL A 178 0.20 -14.37 21.54
C VAL A 178 -0.14 -15.18 22.76
N GLY A 179 -1.41 -15.53 22.91
CA GLY A 179 -1.85 -16.14 24.14
C GLY A 179 -3.20 -16.81 24.07
N THR A 180 -3.58 -17.37 25.22
CA THR A 180 -4.92 -17.90 25.44
C THR A 180 -5.44 -17.42 26.77
N MET A 181 -6.72 -17.07 26.83
CA MET A 181 -7.44 -16.92 28.08
C MET A 181 -8.44 -18.04 28.23
N THR A 182 -8.45 -18.70 29.39
CA THR A 182 -9.37 -19.78 29.71
C THR A 182 -10.13 -19.45 30.98
N THR A 183 -11.43 -19.71 31.02
CA THR A 183 -12.19 -19.76 32.27
C THR A 183 -13.05 -21.02 32.28
N THR A 184 -13.37 -21.57 33.45
CA THR A 184 -14.27 -22.72 33.58
C THR A 184 -15.43 -22.33 34.49
N LEU A 185 -16.60 -22.19 33.88
CA LEU A 185 -17.83 -21.85 34.58
C LEU A 185 -18.37 -23.10 35.29
N PRO A 186 -18.82 -22.97 36.55
CA PRO A 186 -19.36 -24.10 37.30
C PRO A 186 -20.72 -24.56 36.75
N PRO A 187 -21.21 -25.74 37.16
CA PRO A 187 -22.49 -26.27 36.68
C PRO A 187 -23.71 -25.41 37.03
N SER A 188 -23.60 -24.46 37.97
CA SER A 188 -24.67 -23.50 38.28
C SER A 188 -24.87 -22.44 37.19
N PHE A 189 -23.94 -22.34 36.24
CA PHE A 189 -24.04 -21.42 35.11
C PHE A 189 -24.72 -22.15 33.96
N THR A 190 -25.90 -21.67 33.59
CA THR A 190 -26.74 -22.22 32.52
C THR A 190 -26.85 -21.24 31.37
N ASP A 191 -27.32 -21.70 30.21
CA ASP A 191 -27.45 -20.87 29.00
C ASP A 191 -26.18 -20.08 28.63
N VAL A 192 -25.01 -20.71 28.82
CA VAL A 192 -23.71 -20.09 28.56
C VAL A 192 -23.55 -19.83 27.06
N SER A 193 -23.25 -18.59 26.71
CA SER A 193 -23.03 -18.15 25.33
C SER A 193 -21.81 -17.24 25.22
N SER A 194 -21.04 -17.40 24.15
CA SER A 194 -19.94 -16.51 23.76
C SER A 194 -19.77 -16.58 22.25
N GLY A 195 -19.59 -15.42 21.60
CA GLY A 195 -19.28 -15.36 20.16
C GLY A 195 -17.78 -15.51 19.88
N GLU A 196 -16.95 -15.29 20.90
CA GLU A 196 -15.50 -15.16 20.79
C GLU A 196 -14.74 -16.36 21.36
N ALA A 197 -15.34 -17.14 22.26
CA ALA A 197 -14.69 -18.30 22.87
C ALA A 197 -14.96 -19.62 22.14
N ASN A 198 -13.96 -20.49 22.14
CA ASN A 198 -14.19 -21.92 21.97
C ASN A 198 -14.77 -22.48 23.27
N MET A 199 -15.99 -23.03 23.20
CA MET A 199 -16.69 -23.59 24.36
C MET A 199 -16.66 -25.11 24.35
N GLY A 200 -16.45 -25.73 25.52
CA GLY A 200 -16.51 -27.17 25.69
C GLY A 200 -16.79 -27.57 27.14
N GLY A 201 -17.35 -28.77 27.35
CA GLY A 201 -17.56 -29.28 28.71
C GLY A 201 -16.26 -29.72 29.37
N ASP A 202 -16.12 -29.50 30.67
CA ASP A 202 -14.95 -29.91 31.46
C ASP A 202 -14.97 -31.41 31.89
N GLY A 203 -16.03 -32.13 31.55
CA GLY A 203 -16.25 -33.53 31.94
C GLY A 203 -16.74 -33.74 33.38
N ARG A 204 -16.96 -32.66 34.13
CA ARG A 204 -17.49 -32.65 35.51
C ARG A 204 -18.78 -31.83 35.64
N GLY A 205 -19.25 -31.25 34.53
CA GLY A 205 -20.51 -30.50 34.44
C GLY A 205 -20.31 -28.99 34.29
N GLY A 206 -19.07 -28.50 34.31
CA GLY A 206 -18.75 -27.11 34.02
C GLY A 206 -18.52 -26.86 32.53
N THR A 207 -18.56 -25.58 32.16
CA THR A 207 -18.33 -25.11 30.79
C THR A 207 -17.00 -24.37 30.73
N ARG A 208 -16.04 -24.92 29.97
CA ARG A 208 -14.75 -24.31 29.71
C ARG A 208 -14.85 -23.40 28.48
N LEU A 209 -14.44 -22.14 28.64
CA LEU A 209 -14.31 -21.17 27.57
C LEU A 209 -12.84 -20.90 27.33
N THR A 210 -12.40 -20.94 26.07
CA THR A 210 -11.01 -20.65 25.66
C THR A 210 -10.99 -19.60 24.55
N TYR A 211 -10.41 -18.45 24.84
CA TYR A 211 -10.19 -17.32 23.94
C TYR A 211 -8.75 -17.35 23.44
N ALA A 212 -8.55 -17.22 22.13
CA ALA A 212 -7.23 -17.04 21.54
C ALA A 212 -6.93 -15.55 21.42
N LEU A 213 -5.69 -15.15 21.71
CA LEU A 213 -5.29 -13.74 21.74
C LEU A 213 -4.09 -13.52 20.83
N THR A 214 -4.22 -12.56 19.91
CA THR A 214 -3.12 -12.02 19.09
C THR A 214 -2.99 -10.53 19.41
N LEU A 215 -2.12 -10.19 20.37
CA LEU A 215 -2.07 -8.88 21.03
C LEU A 215 -1.14 -7.89 20.31
N PHE A 216 -1.14 -7.86 18.99
CA PHE A 216 -0.33 -6.94 18.20
C PHE A 216 -0.91 -6.67 16.81
N PRO A 217 -0.92 -5.41 16.35
CA PRO A 217 -1.29 -5.06 14.98
C PRO A 217 -0.18 -5.42 13.97
N PRO A 218 -0.48 -5.54 12.66
CA PRO A 218 -1.81 -5.48 12.06
C PRO A 218 -2.53 -6.85 12.04
N ILE A 219 -1.91 -7.92 12.55
CA ILE A 219 -2.47 -9.28 12.49
C ILE A 219 -3.63 -9.44 13.48
N GLY A 220 -3.46 -8.94 14.70
CA GLY A 220 -4.52 -8.80 15.68
C GLY A 220 -4.65 -7.34 16.10
N SER A 221 -4.87 -7.12 17.39
CA SER A 221 -4.99 -5.79 17.97
C SER A 221 -4.17 -5.73 19.25
N ALA A 222 -3.54 -4.59 19.54
CA ALA A 222 -2.90 -4.38 20.84
C ALA A 222 -3.92 -4.46 22.00
N GLU A 223 -5.19 -4.24 21.71
CA GLU A 223 -6.30 -4.33 22.66
C GLU A 223 -7.38 -5.28 22.16
N GLN A 224 -7.81 -6.22 23.00
CA GLN A 224 -8.89 -7.15 22.68
C GLN A 224 -9.91 -7.20 23.81
N GLU A 225 -11.19 -7.09 23.44
CA GLU A 225 -12.33 -7.23 24.33
C GLU A 225 -13.18 -8.44 23.94
N PHE A 226 -13.52 -9.28 24.91
CA PHE A 226 -14.24 -10.52 24.70
C PHE A 226 -14.93 -10.96 25.99
N GLY A 227 -15.90 -11.86 25.90
CA GLY A 227 -16.68 -12.20 27.07
C GLY A 227 -17.67 -13.33 26.87
N TYR A 228 -18.53 -13.50 27.86
CA TYR A 228 -19.61 -14.47 27.84
C TYR A 228 -20.85 -13.94 28.55
N THR A 229 -21.99 -14.52 28.22
CA THR A 229 -23.24 -14.39 28.97
C THR A 229 -23.61 -15.74 29.56
N ALA A 230 -24.25 -15.74 30.73
CA ALA A 230 -24.79 -16.95 31.35
C ALA A 230 -25.94 -16.59 32.30
N VAL A 231 -26.90 -17.50 32.46
CA VAL A 231 -27.90 -17.44 33.53
C VAL A 231 -27.32 -18.13 34.76
N ILE A 232 -27.24 -17.40 35.87
CA ILE A 232 -26.62 -17.86 37.12
C ILE A 232 -27.68 -18.08 38.22
N GLU A 233 -27.44 -19.09 39.05
CA GLU A 233 -28.09 -19.28 40.36
C GLU A 233 -27.00 -19.41 41.43
N ASP A 234 -27.08 -18.62 42.51
CA ASP A 234 -26.03 -18.55 43.56
C ASP A 234 -24.66 -18.22 42.95
N GLY A 235 -24.58 -17.01 42.37
CA GLY A 235 -23.46 -16.55 41.56
C GLY A 235 -22.11 -16.67 42.25
N VAL A 236 -21.07 -16.93 41.45
CA VAL A 236 -19.67 -16.94 41.89
C VAL A 236 -18.80 -16.33 40.80
N ILE A 237 -17.63 -15.79 41.17
CA ILE A 237 -16.64 -15.35 40.18
C ILE A 237 -15.72 -16.53 39.81
N PRO A 238 -15.81 -17.06 38.57
CA PRO A 238 -14.96 -18.16 38.15
C PRO A 238 -13.52 -17.68 37.93
N GLU A 239 -12.55 -18.52 38.27
CA GLU A 239 -11.15 -18.25 37.98
C GLU A 239 -10.90 -18.28 36.47
N ALA A 240 -10.28 -17.22 35.95
CA ALA A 240 -9.72 -17.22 34.61
C ALA A 240 -8.21 -17.58 34.64
N THR A 241 -7.64 -17.89 33.48
CA THR A 241 -6.24 -18.20 33.24
C THR A 241 -5.85 -17.61 31.92
N LEU A 242 -5.11 -16.51 31.90
CA LEU A 242 -4.51 -16.02 30.67
C LEU A 242 -3.14 -16.71 30.47
N SER A 243 -2.51 -16.69 29.32
CA SER A 243 -1.12 -17.10 29.16
C SER A 243 -0.67 -16.46 27.87
N ALA A 244 0.44 -15.73 27.90
CA ALA A 244 0.84 -14.91 26.78
C ALA A 244 2.34 -14.93 26.59
N LEU A 245 2.81 -15.40 25.44
CA LEU A 245 4.21 -15.52 25.13
C LEU A 245 4.55 -14.46 24.09
N PRO A 246 5.59 -13.63 24.28
CA PRO A 246 6.12 -12.85 23.19
C PRO A 246 6.69 -13.78 22.12
N VAL A 247 6.39 -13.47 20.88
CA VAL A 247 6.81 -14.23 19.72
C VAL A 247 7.52 -13.32 18.74
N SER A 248 8.46 -13.88 17.99
CA SER A 248 8.91 -13.27 16.75
C SER A 248 7.94 -13.72 15.65
N PRO A 249 7.11 -12.82 15.09
CA PRO A 249 6.12 -13.20 14.09
C PRO A 249 6.78 -13.78 12.82
N LEU A 250 7.99 -13.31 12.49
CA LEU A 250 8.74 -13.74 11.32
C LEU A 250 9.30 -15.17 11.46
N ASP A 251 9.57 -15.61 12.69
CA ASP A 251 10.08 -16.97 12.96
C ASP A 251 8.94 -18.00 13.06
N SER A 252 7.70 -17.55 13.20
CA SER A 252 6.52 -18.41 13.31
C SER A 252 5.89 -18.67 11.93
N PRO A 253 5.82 -19.94 11.47
CA PRO A 253 5.20 -20.28 10.18
C PRO A 253 3.75 -19.79 10.04
N THR A 254 3.02 -19.75 11.15
CA THR A 254 1.61 -19.32 11.19
C THR A 254 1.45 -17.84 10.83
N TYR A 255 2.39 -16.98 11.24
CA TYR A 255 2.32 -15.53 10.98
C TYR A 255 3.08 -15.12 9.72
N ALA A 256 4.11 -15.87 9.34
CA ALA A 256 4.87 -15.64 8.11
C ALA A 256 3.99 -15.56 6.85
N THR A 257 2.93 -16.39 6.79
CA THR A 257 1.97 -16.35 5.66
C THR A 257 1.19 -15.03 5.62
N GLY A 258 0.78 -14.51 6.78
CA GLY A 258 0.08 -13.22 6.87
C GLY A 258 0.99 -12.08 6.43
N VAL A 259 2.25 -12.06 6.88
CA VAL A 259 3.26 -11.08 6.49
C VAL A 259 3.51 -11.11 4.97
N ALA A 260 3.72 -12.30 4.40
CA ALA A 260 3.89 -12.44 2.94
C ALA A 260 2.67 -11.94 2.15
N GLY A 261 1.46 -12.09 2.71
CA GLY A 261 0.23 -11.54 2.12
C GLY A 261 0.22 -10.01 2.11
N TYR A 262 0.70 -9.36 3.18
CA TYR A 262 0.85 -7.91 3.23
C TYR A 262 1.93 -7.42 2.25
N GLU A 263 3.08 -8.08 2.19
CA GLU A 263 4.16 -7.75 1.24
C GLU A 263 3.66 -7.83 -0.22
N GLY A 264 2.98 -8.92 -0.59
CA GLY A 264 2.40 -9.06 -1.93
C GLY A 264 1.29 -8.05 -2.22
N GLY A 265 0.53 -7.64 -1.20
CA GLY A 265 -0.47 -6.58 -1.31
C GLY A 265 0.16 -5.20 -1.57
N ILE A 266 1.28 -4.90 -0.91
CA ILE A 266 2.06 -3.67 -1.12
C ILE A 266 2.65 -3.66 -2.54
N GLU A 267 3.28 -4.74 -2.98
CA GLU A 267 3.84 -4.86 -4.33
C GLU A 267 2.74 -4.64 -5.40
N SER A 268 1.59 -5.29 -5.23
CA SER A 268 0.43 -5.09 -6.11
C SER A 268 -0.08 -3.64 -6.11
N GLY A 269 -0.03 -2.97 -4.96
CA GLY A 269 -0.42 -1.56 -4.81
C GLY A 269 0.52 -0.60 -5.53
N ILE A 270 1.83 -0.87 -5.48
CA ILE A 270 2.86 -0.12 -6.21
C ILE A 270 2.64 -0.28 -7.71
N GLU A 271 2.52 -1.53 -8.20
CA GLU A 271 2.26 -1.81 -9.62
C GLU A 271 0.98 -1.13 -10.13
N LEU A 272 -0.09 -1.14 -9.32
CA LEU A 272 -1.34 -0.46 -9.67
C LEU A 272 -1.15 1.05 -9.78
N THR A 273 -0.36 1.64 -8.90
CA THR A 273 -0.08 3.09 -8.90
C THR A 273 0.73 3.50 -10.12
N GLU A 274 1.79 2.74 -10.46
CA GLU A 274 2.57 2.95 -11.68
C GLU A 274 1.71 2.79 -12.95
N GLY A 275 0.85 1.77 -12.97
CA GLY A 275 -0.11 1.55 -14.05
C GLY A 275 -1.08 2.72 -14.22
N ALA A 276 -1.60 3.27 -13.11
CA ALA A 276 -2.48 4.43 -13.12
C ALA A 276 -1.79 5.69 -13.65
N GLN A 277 -0.55 5.95 -13.23
CA GLN A 277 0.26 7.07 -13.75
C GLN A 277 0.49 6.94 -15.26
N THR A 278 0.83 5.72 -15.72
CA THR A 278 1.01 5.43 -17.15
C THR A 278 -0.26 5.69 -17.96
N ILE A 279 -1.43 5.34 -17.42
CA ILE A 279 -2.73 5.61 -18.06
C ILE A 279 -2.96 7.12 -18.15
N ASP A 280 -2.73 7.87 -17.08
CA ASP A 280 -2.91 9.33 -17.07
C ASP A 280 -2.03 10.02 -18.11
N GLU A 281 -0.74 9.66 -18.18
CA GLU A 281 0.16 10.17 -19.21
C GLU A 281 -0.32 9.87 -20.63
N ASN A 282 -0.82 8.65 -20.87
CA ASN A 282 -1.32 8.26 -22.18
C ASN A 282 -2.63 8.97 -22.55
N LEU A 283 -3.49 9.27 -21.57
CA LEU A 283 -4.69 10.08 -21.78
C LEU A 283 -4.33 11.53 -22.12
N LEU A 284 -3.30 12.10 -21.49
CA LEU A 284 -2.77 13.42 -21.85
C LEU A 284 -2.22 13.44 -23.28
N ARG A 285 -1.41 12.43 -23.66
CA ARG A 285 -0.90 12.28 -25.04
C ARG A 285 -2.05 12.12 -26.05
N LEU A 286 -3.08 11.35 -25.72
CA LEU A 286 -4.27 11.17 -26.57
C LEU A 286 -5.04 12.48 -26.76
N ARG A 287 -5.23 13.25 -25.68
CA ARG A 287 -5.85 14.58 -25.74
C ARG A 287 -5.09 15.50 -26.67
N ASP A 288 -3.77 15.55 -26.54
CA ASP A 288 -2.92 16.43 -27.34
C ASP A 288 -2.94 16.00 -28.82
N GLY A 289 -2.84 14.70 -29.11
CA GLY A 289 -2.99 14.18 -30.47
C GLY A 289 -4.37 14.46 -31.10
N ALA A 290 -5.44 14.44 -30.30
CA ALA A 290 -6.78 14.81 -30.77
C ALA A 290 -6.89 16.31 -31.09
N ALA A 291 -6.23 17.16 -30.30
CA ALA A 291 -6.16 18.60 -30.57
C ALA A 291 -5.38 18.90 -31.86
N ASP A 292 -4.26 18.22 -32.08
CA ASP A 292 -3.47 18.32 -33.31
C ASP A 292 -4.27 17.87 -34.54
N LEU A 293 -4.98 16.74 -34.43
CA LEU A 293 -5.87 16.25 -35.49
C LEU A 293 -6.97 17.26 -35.83
N LEU A 294 -7.61 17.86 -34.81
CA LEU A 294 -8.61 18.91 -35.01
C LEU A 294 -8.01 20.12 -35.73
N GLY A 295 -6.80 20.55 -35.33
CA GLY A 295 -6.06 21.62 -36.00
C GLY A 295 -5.80 21.31 -37.47
N GLY A 296 -5.36 20.09 -37.79
CA GLY A 296 -5.15 19.62 -39.16
C GLY A 296 -6.44 19.58 -39.98
N LEU A 297 -7.56 19.16 -39.40
CA LEU A 297 -8.87 19.15 -40.07
C LEU A 297 -9.38 20.56 -40.39
N ILE A 298 -9.12 21.53 -39.51
CA ILE A 298 -9.44 22.94 -39.76
C ILE A 298 -8.61 23.47 -40.94
N GLN A 299 -7.29 23.21 -40.95
CA GLN A 299 -6.43 23.61 -42.07
C GLN A 299 -6.84 22.97 -43.40
N LEU A 300 -7.21 21.69 -43.37
CA LEU A 300 -7.70 20.98 -44.57
C LEU A 300 -9.00 21.59 -45.09
N ARG A 301 -9.95 21.89 -44.19
CA ARG A 301 -11.20 22.57 -44.55
C ARG A 301 -10.94 23.93 -45.19
N ASP A 302 -10.08 24.74 -44.57
CA ASP A 302 -9.77 26.09 -45.04
C ASP A 302 -9.04 26.04 -46.40
N GLY A 303 -8.11 25.10 -46.58
CA GLY A 303 -7.43 24.84 -47.85
C GLY A 303 -8.39 24.37 -48.96
N ALA A 304 -9.34 23.49 -48.63
CA ALA A 304 -10.38 23.05 -49.56
C ALA A 304 -11.30 24.21 -49.98
N GLN A 305 -11.63 25.12 -49.06
CA GLN A 305 -12.42 26.31 -49.34
C GLN A 305 -11.65 27.30 -50.24
N GLN A 306 -10.35 27.52 -49.99
CA GLN A 306 -9.50 28.34 -50.84
C GLN A 306 -9.39 27.76 -52.26
N LEU A 307 -9.19 26.45 -52.38
CA LEU A 307 -9.15 25.77 -53.68
C LEU A 307 -10.48 25.91 -54.42
N SER A 308 -11.61 25.67 -53.74
CA SER A 308 -12.95 25.83 -54.32
C SER A 308 -13.16 27.27 -54.82
N THR A 309 -12.77 28.26 -54.03
CA THR A 309 -12.89 29.69 -54.37
C THR A 309 -12.03 30.03 -55.59
N GLY A 310 -10.76 29.60 -55.61
CA GLY A 310 -9.86 29.84 -56.75
C GLY A 310 -10.36 29.19 -58.04
N LEU A 311 -10.94 27.98 -57.96
CA LEU A 311 -11.55 27.32 -59.12
C LEU A 311 -12.77 28.08 -59.64
N SER A 312 -13.70 28.44 -58.74
CA SER A 312 -14.96 29.09 -59.09
C SER A 312 -14.79 30.54 -59.58
N ASP A 313 -13.91 31.30 -58.93
CA ASP A 313 -13.85 32.75 -59.11
C ASP A 313 -12.76 33.18 -60.10
N GLN A 314 -11.72 32.35 -60.31
CA GLN A 314 -10.57 32.71 -61.15
C GLN A 314 -10.40 31.75 -62.33
N ALA A 315 -10.17 30.47 -62.05
CA ALA A 315 -9.80 29.51 -63.09
C ALA A 315 -10.94 29.29 -64.10
N ALA A 316 -12.16 29.04 -63.63
CA ALA A 316 -13.30 28.82 -64.52
C ALA A 316 -13.68 30.08 -65.33
N PRO A 317 -13.78 31.29 -64.74
CA PRO A 317 -14.00 32.52 -65.50
C PRO A 317 -12.89 32.82 -66.50
N GLY A 318 -11.61 32.70 -66.11
CA GLY A 318 -10.48 32.95 -67.01
C GLY A 318 -10.42 31.96 -68.18
N ALA A 319 -10.78 30.70 -67.95
CA ALA A 319 -10.91 29.71 -69.03
C ALA A 319 -12.03 30.09 -70.02
N ARG A 320 -13.15 30.62 -69.53
CA ARG A 320 -14.24 31.12 -70.39
C ARG A 320 -13.79 32.35 -71.18
N GLU A 321 -13.16 33.32 -70.53
CA GLU A 321 -12.64 34.54 -71.19
C GLU A 321 -11.64 34.19 -72.29
N LEU A 322 -10.71 33.26 -72.03
CA LEU A 322 -9.78 32.79 -73.05
C LEU A 322 -10.51 32.12 -74.23
N ALA A 323 -11.50 31.26 -73.94
CA ALA A 323 -12.30 30.61 -74.99
C ALA A 323 -13.07 31.64 -75.83
N ASP A 324 -13.66 32.65 -75.18
CA ASP A 324 -14.41 33.73 -75.82
C ASP A 324 -13.48 34.62 -76.68
N GLY A 325 -12.29 34.96 -76.19
CA GLY A 325 -11.31 35.74 -76.95
C GLY A 325 -10.79 34.99 -78.19
N LEU A 326 -10.49 33.69 -78.04
CA LEU A 326 -10.08 32.84 -79.15
C LEU A 326 -11.19 32.71 -80.20
N GLY A 327 -12.42 32.43 -79.77
CA GLY A 327 -13.55 32.18 -80.65
C GLY A 327 -14.15 33.45 -81.28
N GLY A 328 -14.23 34.53 -80.51
CA GLY A 328 -14.94 35.76 -80.87
C GLY A 328 -14.06 36.84 -81.50
N GLN A 329 -12.75 36.86 -81.21
CA GLN A 329 -11.86 37.92 -81.70
C GLN A 329 -10.77 37.37 -82.61
N LEU A 330 -9.96 36.45 -82.09
CA LEU A 330 -8.77 35.99 -82.82
C LEU A 330 -9.13 35.17 -84.05
N ALA A 331 -10.05 34.20 -83.94
CA ALA A 331 -10.45 33.38 -85.07
C ALA A 331 -11.13 34.20 -86.19
N PRO A 332 -12.08 35.14 -85.90
CA PRO A 332 -12.62 36.04 -86.91
C PRO A 332 -11.56 36.97 -87.52
N GLY A 333 -10.71 37.60 -86.71
CA GLY A 333 -9.65 38.47 -87.21
C GLY A 333 -8.64 37.75 -88.10
N ALA A 334 -8.29 36.50 -87.79
CA ALA A 334 -7.46 35.67 -88.65
C ALA A 334 -8.13 35.33 -89.99
N ARG A 335 -9.46 35.11 -90.00
CA ARG A 335 -10.23 34.92 -91.24
C ARG A 335 -10.27 36.20 -92.08
N GLU A 336 -10.47 37.35 -91.44
CA GLU A 336 -10.49 38.66 -92.10
C GLU A 336 -9.12 39.00 -92.71
N LEU A 337 -8.04 38.83 -91.94
CA LEU A 337 -6.67 39.01 -92.45
C LEU A 337 -6.38 38.11 -93.65
N ARG A 338 -6.80 36.84 -93.58
CA ARG A 338 -6.67 35.90 -94.71
C ARG A 338 -7.46 36.39 -95.93
N ALA A 339 -8.69 36.88 -95.74
CA ALA A 339 -9.51 37.39 -96.83
C ALA A 339 -8.89 38.64 -97.46
N GLY A 340 -8.45 39.62 -96.66
CA GLY A 340 -7.76 40.82 -97.16
C GLY A 340 -6.43 40.52 -97.85
N ALA A 341 -5.67 39.54 -97.37
CA ALA A 341 -4.45 39.08 -98.05
C ALA A 341 -4.75 38.44 -99.42
N GLN A 342 -5.86 37.69 -99.52
CA GLN A 342 -6.32 37.12 -100.79
C GLN A 342 -6.79 38.22 -101.77
N GLU A 343 -7.53 39.22 -101.28
CA GLU A 343 -7.96 40.37 -102.07
C GLU A 343 -6.77 41.18 -102.57
N PHE A 344 -5.80 41.49 -101.69
CA PHE A 344 -4.55 42.16 -102.06
C PHE A 344 -3.78 41.38 -103.14
N TYR A 345 -3.63 40.07 -102.96
CA TYR A 345 -2.99 39.21 -103.96
C TYR A 345 -3.72 39.25 -105.31
N GLN A 346 -5.05 39.24 -105.30
CA GLN A 346 -5.86 39.35 -106.51
C GLN A 346 -5.71 40.71 -107.17
N GLY A 347 -5.72 41.82 -106.43
CA GLY A 347 -5.51 43.16 -106.98
C GLY A 347 -4.12 43.35 -107.59
N VAL A 348 -3.08 42.86 -106.90
CA VAL A 348 -1.70 42.90 -107.43
C VAL A 348 -1.58 42.12 -108.73
N ASN A 349 -2.07 40.89 -108.79
CA ASN A 349 -1.89 40.03 -109.97
C ASN A 349 -2.90 40.31 -111.09
N GLY A 350 -4.11 40.77 -110.76
CA GLY A 350 -5.20 40.99 -111.70
C GLY A 350 -5.23 42.39 -112.30
N GLU A 351 -4.79 43.41 -111.55
CA GLU A 351 -4.88 44.81 -111.98
C GLU A 351 -3.52 45.46 -112.10
N LEU A 352 -2.75 45.47 -111.01
CA LEU A 352 -1.50 46.24 -110.95
C LEU A 352 -0.42 45.67 -111.87
N ALA A 353 -0.15 44.36 -111.81
CA ALA A 353 0.86 43.74 -112.67
C ALA A 353 0.49 43.84 -114.16
N PRO A 354 -0.75 43.52 -114.60
CA PRO A 354 -1.16 43.75 -115.99
C PRO A 354 -1.18 45.23 -116.39
N GLY A 355 -1.52 46.13 -115.47
CA GLY A 355 -1.47 47.58 -115.68
C GLY A 355 -0.05 48.08 -115.90
N ALA A 356 0.89 47.64 -115.06
CA ALA A 356 2.31 47.94 -115.19
C ALA A 356 2.89 47.38 -116.50
N GLN A 357 2.49 46.17 -116.90
CA GLN A 357 2.88 45.59 -118.18
C GLN A 357 2.36 46.45 -119.35
N ARG A 358 1.06 46.82 -119.34
CA ARG A 358 0.49 47.70 -120.37
C ARG A 358 1.18 49.07 -120.43
N LEU A 359 1.54 49.63 -119.28
CA LEU A 359 2.29 50.89 -119.22
C LEU A 359 3.69 50.74 -119.82
N ALA A 360 4.40 49.66 -119.49
CA ALA A 360 5.71 49.35 -120.06
C ALA A 360 5.62 49.14 -121.58
N ASP A 361 4.62 48.38 -122.05
CA ASP A 361 4.37 48.16 -123.48
C ASP A 361 4.08 49.49 -124.19
N GLY A 362 3.22 50.34 -123.61
CA GLY A 362 2.90 51.67 -124.17
C GLY A 362 4.09 52.63 -124.18
N ALA A 363 4.95 52.59 -123.15
CA ALA A 363 6.20 53.35 -123.12
C ALA A 363 7.17 52.85 -124.21
N GLY A 364 7.22 51.54 -124.47
CA GLY A 364 7.95 50.95 -125.60
C GLY A 364 7.45 51.48 -126.95
N VAL A 365 6.13 51.44 -127.19
CA VAL A 365 5.52 52.01 -128.41
C VAL A 365 5.84 53.49 -128.58
N LEU A 366 5.81 54.29 -127.50
CA LEU A 366 6.19 55.70 -127.56
C LEU A 366 7.66 55.90 -127.92
N ALA A 367 8.56 55.09 -127.33
CA ALA A 367 9.98 55.12 -127.64
C ALA A 367 10.24 54.77 -129.12
N ASP A 368 9.54 53.77 -129.66
CA ASP A 368 9.60 53.37 -131.08
C ASP A 368 9.01 54.46 -132.01
N GLY A 369 7.95 55.14 -131.58
CA GLY A 369 7.37 56.28 -132.30
C GLY A 369 8.29 57.51 -132.33
N LEU A 370 9.03 57.76 -131.25
CA LEU A 370 10.02 58.83 -131.17
C LEU A 370 11.26 58.50 -132.02
N SER A 371 11.72 57.25 -132.03
CA SER A 371 12.86 56.82 -132.84
C SER A 371 12.54 56.84 -134.35
N SER A 372 11.32 56.46 -134.76
CA SER A 372 10.89 56.54 -136.17
C SER A 372 10.67 57.96 -136.70
N ARG A 373 10.36 58.94 -135.84
CA ARG A 373 10.29 60.37 -136.22
C ARG A 373 11.63 61.10 -136.21
N LEU A 374 12.68 60.48 -135.66
CA LEU A 374 14.03 61.04 -135.59
C LEU A 374 14.97 60.49 -136.70
N VAL A 375 14.43 59.79 -137.71
CA VAL A 375 15.17 59.43 -138.92
C VAL A 375 14.77 60.38 -140.07
N PRO A 376 15.66 61.31 -140.50
CA PRO A 376 15.50 62.14 -141.69
C PRO A 376 15.73 61.38 -143.02
#